data_AF-A0A414RLI1-F1
#
_entry.id   AF-A0A414RLI1-F1
#
_cell.length_a   1.000
_cell.length_b   1.000
_cell.length_c   1.000
_cell.angle_alpha   90.00
_cell.angle_beta   90.00
_cell.angle_gamma   90.00
#
_symmetry.space_group_name_H-M   'P 1'
#
loop_
_entity.id
_entity.type
_entity.pdbx_description
1 polymer ?
#
loop_
_entity_poly.entity_id
_entity_poly.type
_entity_poly.pdbx_seq_one_letter_code
_entity_poly.pdbx_strand_id
1 'polypeptide(L)' 'MKKLYLELSSLEHMGTTIWFEGVPSNSKEVTKELSVTEENSYMRDYVFNEGVLTELHFDKIKKTNI' A
#
# COMPACT_ATOMS: atom_id res chain seq x y z
N MET A 1 8.10 10.03 4.86
CA MET A 1 6.83 10.25 4.13
C MET A 1 6.99 10.66 2.65
N LYS A 2 7.75 11.70 2.30
CA LYS A 2 7.91 12.12 0.88
C LYS A 2 8.40 10.99 -0.05
N LYS A 3 9.30 10.12 0.44
CA LYS A 3 9.80 8.96 -0.31
C LYS A 3 8.71 7.94 -0.64
N LEU A 4 7.84 7.62 0.34
CA LEU A 4 6.74 6.66 0.17
C LEU A 4 5.73 7.16 -0.87
N TYR A 5 5.34 8.44 -0.77
CA TYR A 5 4.42 9.04 -1.74
C TYR A 5 4.96 8.94 -3.17
N LEU A 6 6.25 9.26 -3.37
CA LEU A 6 6.88 9.20 -4.70
C LEU A 6 6.95 7.79 -5.26
N GLU A 7 7.27 6.81 -4.42
CA GLU A 7 7.25 5.38 -4.78
C GLU A 7 5.85 4.96 -5.26
N LEU A 8 4.84 5.20 -4.43
CA LEU A 8 3.45 4.79 -4.73
C LEU A 8 2.89 5.53 -5.95
N SER A 9 3.18 6.83 -6.08
CA SER A 9 2.74 7.62 -7.25
C SER A 9 3.36 7.08 -8.54
N SER A 10 4.60 6.59 -8.48
CA SER A 10 5.28 6.02 -9.66
C SER A 10 4.64 4.70 -10.07
N LEU A 11 4.33 3.82 -9.11
CA LEU A 11 3.64 2.56 -9.36
C LEU A 11 2.22 2.77 -9.91
N GLU A 12 1.47 3.69 -9.31
CA GLU A 12 0.13 4.08 -9.76
C GLU A 12 0.17 4.62 -11.20
N HIS A 13 1.16 5.46 -11.52
CA HIS A 13 1.37 5.96 -12.88
C HIS A 13 1.73 4.85 -13.89
N MET A 14 2.38 3.78 -13.45
CA MET A 14 2.70 2.60 -14.27
C MET A 14 1.52 1.63 -14.43
N GLY A 15 0.37 1.91 -13.80
CA GLY A 15 -0.85 1.10 -13.90
C GLY A 15 -1.04 0.09 -12.76
N THR A 16 -0.19 0.09 -11.72
CA THR A 16 -0.42 -0.71 -10.52
C THR A 16 -1.55 -0.10 -9.70
N THR A 17 -2.58 -0.88 -9.38
CA THR A 17 -3.67 -0.44 -8.51
C THR A 17 -3.27 -0.52 -7.04
N ILE A 18 -3.68 0.46 -6.23
CA ILE A 18 -3.37 0.50 -4.80
C ILE A 18 -4.63 0.20 -4.01
N TRP A 19 -4.51 -0.66 -3.02
CA TRP A 19 -5.58 -1.07 -2.13
C TRP A 19 -5.19 -0.81 -0.68
N PHE A 20 -6.15 -0.37 0.12
CA PHE A 20 -5.96 -0.07 1.54
C PHE A 20 -7.12 -0.68 2.33
N GLU A 21 -6.83 -1.62 3.23
CA GLU A 21 -7.83 -2.39 3.97
C GLU A 21 -8.90 -3.01 3.06
N GLY A 22 -8.48 -3.57 1.92
CA GLY A 22 -9.37 -4.19 0.94
C GLY A 22 -10.23 -3.23 0.09
N VAL A 23 -9.99 -1.91 0.16
CA VAL A 23 -10.70 -0.90 -0.63
C VAL A 23 -9.75 -0.25 -1.65
N PRO A 24 -10.16 -0.03 -2.92
CA PRO A 24 -9.34 0.72 -3.87
C PRO A 24 -9.03 2.12 -3.33
N SER A 25 -7.77 2.52 -3.40
CA SER A 25 -7.29 3.81 -2.92
C SER A 25 -6.23 4.36 -3.89
N ASN A 26 -5.54 5.43 -3.48
CA ASN A 26 -4.52 6.09 -4.25
C ASN A 26 -3.27 6.38 -3.43
N SER A 27 -2.17 6.67 -4.12
CA SER A 27 -0.86 6.94 -3.53
C SER A 27 -0.88 8.05 -2.45
N LYS A 28 -1.73 9.07 -2.63
CA LYS A 28 -1.86 10.21 -1.71
C LYS A 28 -2.56 9.81 -0.40
N GLU A 29 -3.70 9.15 -0.50
CA GLU A 29 -4.50 8.71 0.66
C GLU A 29 -3.72 7.72 1.52
N VAL A 30 -3.17 6.68 0.91
CA VAL A 30 -2.39 5.67 1.62
C VAL A 30 -1.18 6.28 2.31
N THR A 31 -0.44 7.17 1.63
CA THR A 31 0.72 7.81 2.26
C THR A 31 0.30 8.72 3.42
N LYS A 32 -0.85 9.38 3.32
CA LYS A 32 -1.39 10.21 4.41
C LYS A 32 -1.75 9.33 5.61
N GLU A 33 -2.45 8.23 5.38
CA GLU A 33 -2.89 7.34 6.47
C GLU A 33 -1.68 6.68 7.16
N LEU A 34 -0.73 6.16 6.39
CA LEU A 34 0.50 5.58 6.92
C LEU A 34 1.41 6.61 7.62
N SER A 35 1.19 7.91 7.40
CA SER A 35 1.96 8.98 8.08
C SER A 35 1.49 9.27 9.50
N VAL A 36 0.24 8.92 9.81
CA VAL A 36 -0.38 9.19 11.11
C VAL A 36 -0.46 7.96 12.00
N THR A 37 -0.19 6.78 11.44
CA THR A 37 -0.22 5.49 12.16
C THR A 37 1.14 5.13 12.77
N GLU A 38 1.14 4.32 13.83
CA GLU A 38 2.36 3.78 14.44
C GLU A 38 3.16 2.94 13.43
N GLU A 39 4.49 3.01 13.50
CA GLU A 39 5.40 2.23 12.65
C GLU A 39 5.11 0.72 12.76
N ASN A 40 5.13 0.01 11.62
CA ASN A 40 4.87 -1.43 11.50
C ASN A 40 3.42 -1.87 11.76
N SER A 41 2.44 -0.98 11.61
CA SER A 41 1.02 -1.35 11.73
C SER A 41 0.43 -2.04 10.50
N TYR A 42 1.08 -1.97 9.34
CA TYR A 42 0.57 -2.48 8.07
C TYR A 42 1.62 -3.34 7.36
N MET A 43 1.16 -4.41 6.71
CA MET A 43 1.90 -5.18 5.72
C MET A 43 1.60 -4.63 4.33
N ARG A 44 2.57 -4.80 3.43
CA ARG A 44 2.45 -4.43 2.03
C ARG A 44 2.60 -5.67 1.17
N ASP A 45 1.49 -6.09 0.55
CA ASP A 45 1.46 -7.27 -0.31
C ASP A 45 1.55 -6.86 -1.79
N TYR A 46 2.33 -7.63 -2.55
CA TYR A 46 2.60 -7.40 -3.97
C TYR A 46 1.92 -8.49 -4.79
N VAL A 47 0.95 -8.10 -5.63
CA VAL A 47 0.20 -9.04 -6.47
C VAL A 47 0.69 -8.92 -7.90
N PHE A 48 1.19 -10.03 -8.43
CA PHE A 48 1.71 -10.11 -9.80
C PHE A 48 0.75 -10.89 -10.70
N ASN A 49 0.56 -10.39 -11.92
CA ASN A 49 -0.08 -11.11 -13.01
C ASN A 49 0.92 -11.26 -14.16
N GLU A 50 1.20 -12.50 -14.56
CA GLU A 50 2.16 -12.82 -15.64
C GLU A 50 3.54 -12.11 -15.48
N GLY A 51 3.99 -11.94 -14.24
CA GLY A 51 5.27 -11.27 -13.92
C GLY A 51 5.21 -9.74 -13.86
N VAL A 52 4.05 -9.14 -14.11
CA VAL A 52 3.80 -7.69 -13.98
C VAL A 52 3.14 -7.40 -12.65
N LEU A 53 3.63 -6.42 -11.89
CA LEU A 53 3.00 -5.96 -10.65
C LEU A 53 1.70 -5.22 -10.97
N THR A 54 0.55 -5.84 -10.69
CA THR A 54 -0.76 -5.27 -10.99
C THR A 54 -1.42 -4.62 -9.79
N GLU A 55 -1.15 -5.11 -8.58
CA GLU A 55 -1.79 -4.58 -7.37
C GLU A 55 -0.81 -4.50 -6.20
N LEU A 56 -1.02 -3.49 -5.36
CA LEU A 56 -0.32 -3.29 -4.11
C LEU A 56 -1.34 -3.12 -2.99
N HIS A 57 -1.31 -4.02 -2.01
CA HIS A 57 -2.28 -4.03 -0.91
C HIS A 57 -1.61 -3.61 0.39
N PHE A 58 -2.28 -2.77 1.16
CA PHE A 58 -1.87 -2.34 2.48
C PHE A 58 -2.90 -2.83 3.51
N ASP A 59 -2.50 -3.83 4.27
CA ASP A 59 -3.37 -4.50 5.25
C ASP A 59 -2.80 -4.42 6.64
N LYS A 60 -3.65 -4.08 7.60
CA LYS A 60 -3.28 -3.89 8.99
C LYS A 60 -2.85 -5.21 9.61
N ILE A 61 -1.69 -5.21 10.26
CA ILE A 61 -1.23 -6.33 11.05
C ILE A 61 -2.17 -6.49 12.23
N LYS A 62 -3.01 -7.53 12.19
CA LYS A 62 -3.77 -7.96 13.36
C LYS A 62 -2.79 -8.62 14.31
N LYS A 63 -2.59 -8.04 15.50
CA LYS A 63 -1.96 -8.77 16.61
C LYS A 63 -2.89 -9.91 16.99
N THR A 64 -2.65 -11.08 16.42
CA THR A 64 -3.20 -12.31 16.99
C THR A 64 -2.46 -12.51 18.30
N ASN A 65 -3.14 -12.30 19.43
CA ASN A 65 -2.64 -12.77 20.73
C ASN A 65 -2.61 -14.29 20.66
N ILE A 66 -1.46 -14.86 20.26
CA ILE A 66 -1.16 -16.29 20.44
C ILE A 66 -0.64 -16.45 21.87
#